data_AF-A0A0H3CKJ4-F1
#
_entry.id   AF-A0A0H3CKJ4-F1
#
_cell.length_a   1.000
_cell.length_b   1.000
_cell.length_c   1.000
_cell.angle_alpha   90.00
_cell.angle_beta   90.00
_cell.angle_gamma   90.00
#
_symmetry.space_group_name_H-M   'P 1'
#
loop_
_entity.id
_entity.type
_entity.pdbx_description
1 polymer ?
#
loop_
_entity_poly.entity_id
_entity_poly.type
_entity_poly.pdbx_seq_one_letter_code
_entity_poly.pdbx_strand_id
1 'polypeptide(L)'
;MVEDIKMLISFRLPEAHAGGIAALVQGLGVLALLGVALCGGFWFALNTALGTSPVLTETVLHVHKFLTVFIETYFWAHGAMGLLHIFLTVRSQRKNPVTE
;
A
#
# COMPACT_ATOMS: atom_id res chain seq x y z
N MET A 1 6.18 -7.26 -14.86
CA MET A 1 6.78 -7.74 -13.59
C MET A 1 8.27 -8.06 -13.68
N VAL A 2 8.75 -9.05 -14.46
CA VAL A 2 10.20 -9.35 -14.55
C VAL A 2 11.00 -8.15 -15.09
N GLU A 3 10.43 -7.44 -16.06
CA GLU A 3 11.04 -6.22 -16.62
C GLU A 3 11.09 -5.08 -15.61
N ASP A 4 10.02 -4.88 -14.83
CA ASP A 4 9.96 -3.93 -13.73
C ASP A 4 11.07 -4.19 -12.70
N ILE A 5 11.30 -5.46 -12.33
CA ILE A 5 12.38 -5.84 -11.42
C ILE A 5 13.74 -5.44 -12.01
N LYS A 6 13.99 -5.74 -13.29
CA LYS A 6 15.23 -5.35 -13.98
C LYS A 6 15.41 -3.84 -14.00
N MET A 7 14.34 -3.09 -14.25
CA MET A 7 14.35 -1.63 -14.22
C MET A 7 14.72 -1.10 -12.83
N LEU A 8 14.07 -1.61 -11.78
CA LEU A 8 14.34 -1.22 -10.40
C LEU A 8 15.79 -1.51 -9.98
N ILE A 9 16.34 -2.67 -10.38
CA ILE A 9 17.75 -3.01 -10.14
C ILE A 9 18.69 -2.02 -10.86
N SER A 10 18.28 -1.49 -12.00
CA SER A 10 19.01 -0.42 -12.73
C SER A 10 18.71 1.00 -12.23
N PHE A 11 18.09 1.14 -11.05
CA PHE A 11 17.65 2.41 -10.46
C PHE A 11 16.73 3.23 -11.38
N ARG A 12 15.94 2.55 -12.20
CA ARG A 12 14.93 3.12 -13.09
C ARG A 12 13.55 2.74 -12.57
N LEU A 13 12.63 3.70 -12.57
CA LEU A 13 11.26 3.43 -12.16
C LEU A 13 10.46 2.90 -13.35
N PRO A 14 9.77 1.76 -13.20
CA PRO A 14 8.85 1.27 -14.21
C PRO A 14 7.64 2.21 -14.34
N GLU A 15 7.12 2.32 -15.55
CA GLU A 15 5.83 2.97 -15.80
C GLU A 15 4.69 2.14 -15.22
N ALA A 16 3.61 2.79 -14.81
CA ALA A 16 2.45 2.09 -14.27
C ALA A 16 1.71 1.35 -15.39
N HIS A 17 1.62 0.02 -15.28
CA HIS A 17 0.89 -0.81 -16.22
C HIS A 17 0.20 -1.99 -15.54
N ALA A 18 -0.80 -2.57 -16.21
CA ALA A 18 -1.50 -3.75 -15.73
C ALA A 18 -0.53 -4.94 -15.55
N GLY A 19 -0.57 -5.62 -14.40
CA GLY A 19 0.34 -6.71 -14.07
C GLY A 19 1.78 -6.29 -13.74
N GLY A 20 2.03 -4.98 -13.60
CA GLY A 20 3.32 -4.43 -13.14
C GLY A 20 3.43 -4.36 -11.62
N ILE A 21 4.63 -4.06 -11.12
CA ILE A 21 4.91 -3.88 -9.69
C ILE A 21 4.10 -2.71 -9.12
N ALA A 22 3.94 -1.61 -9.86
CA ALA A 22 3.13 -0.47 -9.42
C ALA A 22 1.67 -0.89 -9.13
N ALA A 23 1.07 -1.67 -10.02
CA ALA A 23 -0.29 -2.20 -9.84
C ALA A 23 -0.38 -3.18 -8.66
N LEU A 24 0.65 -4.02 -8.46
CA LEU A 24 0.73 -4.93 -7.31
C LEU A 24 0.80 -4.17 -5.98
N VAL A 25 1.67 -3.17 -5.88
CA VAL A 25 1.81 -2.32 -4.69
C VAL A 25 0.48 -1.64 -4.39
N GLN A 26 -0.17 -1.03 -5.39
CA GLN A 26 -1.47 -0.40 -5.21
C GLN A 26 -2.55 -1.39 -4.75
N GLY A 27 -2.61 -2.57 -5.38
CA GLY A 27 -3.54 -3.63 -5.00
C GLY A 27 -3.32 -4.13 -3.58
N LEU A 28 -2.07 -4.24 -3.13
CA LEU A 28 -1.72 -4.61 -1.75
C LEU A 28 -2.24 -3.58 -0.75
N GLY A 29 -2.11 -2.29 -1.05
CA GLY A 29 -2.67 -1.22 -0.22
C GLY A 29 -4.20 -1.30 -0.11
N VAL A 30 -4.90 -1.51 -1.23
CA VAL A 30 -6.37 -1.68 -1.25
C VAL A 30 -6.79 -2.92 -0.45
N LEU A 31 -6.12 -4.04 -0.65
CA LEU A 31 -6.40 -5.29 0.08
C LEU A 31 -6.18 -5.12 1.59
N ALA A 32 -5.11 -4.45 1.99
CA ALA A 32 -4.84 -4.18 3.40
C ALA A 32 -5.92 -3.30 4.03
N LEU A 33 -6.34 -2.22 3.35
CA LEU A 33 -7.42 -1.34 3.82
C LEU A 33 -8.74 -2.09 4.01
N LEU A 34 -9.10 -2.96 3.05
CA LEU A 34 -10.27 -3.82 3.17
C LEU A 34 -10.13 -4.77 4.37
N GLY A 35 -8.95 -5.38 4.55
CA GLY A 35 -8.64 -6.21 5.72
C GLY A 35 -8.80 -5.48 7.04
N VAL A 36 -8.26 -4.25 7.16
CA VAL A 36 -8.42 -3.41 8.37
C VAL A 36 -9.89 -3.17 8.67
N ALA A 37 -10.68 -2.77 7.68
CA ALA A 37 -12.10 -2.49 7.84
C ALA A 37 -12.88 -3.74 8.26
N LEU A 38 -12.64 -4.87 7.60
CA LEU A 38 -13.29 -6.15 7.91
C LEU A 38 -12.92 -6.65 9.32
N CYS A 39 -11.64 -6.67 9.68
CA CYS A 39 -11.21 -7.09 11.01
C CYS A 39 -11.70 -6.14 12.10
N GLY A 40 -11.68 -4.83 11.85
CA GLY A 40 -12.18 -3.83 12.80
C GLY A 40 -13.69 -3.97 13.04
N GLY A 41 -14.47 -4.12 11.97
CA GLY A 41 -15.91 -4.36 12.04
C GLY A 41 -16.24 -5.69 12.73
N PHE A 42 -15.49 -6.76 12.43
CA PHE A 42 -15.71 -8.06 13.05
C PHE A 42 -15.34 -8.04 14.54
N TRP A 43 -14.21 -7.43 14.90
CA TRP A 43 -13.84 -7.21 16.29
C TRP A 43 -14.90 -6.41 17.04
N PHE A 44 -15.41 -5.32 16.45
CA PHE A 44 -16.47 -4.51 17.06
C PHE A 44 -17.72 -5.35 17.32
N ALA A 45 -18.19 -6.11 16.33
CA ALA A 45 -19.34 -7.00 16.49
C ALA A 45 -19.12 -8.02 17.62
N LEU A 46 -17.96 -8.69 17.64
CA LEU A 46 -17.60 -9.65 18.69
C LEU A 46 -17.54 -9.02 20.08
N ASN A 47 -17.03 -7.80 20.19
CA ASN A 47 -16.88 -7.09 21.46
C ASN A 47 -18.23 -6.56 22.00
N THR A 48 -19.22 -6.34 21.13
CA THR A 48 -20.56 -5.88 21.52
C THR A 48 -21.54 -7.01 21.84
N ALA A 49 -21.29 -8.23 21.35
CA ALA A 49 -22.16 -9.37 21.60
C ALA A 49 -21.93 -9.95 23.01
N LEU A 50 -23.00 -10.40 23.67
CA LEU A 50 -22.90 -11.12 24.95
C LEU A 50 -22.49 -12.58 24.69
N GLY A 51 -21.46 -13.06 25.40
CA GLY A 51 -21.06 -14.47 25.40
C GLY A 51 -20.13 -14.92 24.24
N THR A 52 -19.53 -13.97 23.52
CA THR A 52 -18.56 -14.25 22.46
C THR A 52 -17.20 -14.72 23.01
N SER A 53 -16.51 -15.56 22.24
CA SER A 53 -15.22 -16.16 22.63
C SER A 53 -14.14 -15.08 22.82
N PRO A 54 -13.55 -14.94 24.03
CA PRO A 54 -12.49 -13.96 24.29
C PRO A 54 -11.26 -14.16 23.40
N VAL A 55 -10.90 -15.42 23.15
CA VAL A 55 -9.74 -15.81 22.32
C VAL A 55 -9.93 -15.35 20.87
N LEU A 56 -11.14 -15.50 20.32
CA LEU A 56 -11.44 -15.07 18.96
C LEU A 56 -11.41 -13.54 18.87
N THR A 57 -12.04 -12.84 19.81
CA THR A 57 -12.04 -11.37 19.87
C THR A 57 -10.61 -10.82 19.92
N GLU A 58 -9.76 -11.39 20.77
CA GLU A 58 -8.35 -10.99 20.88
C GLU A 58 -7.58 -11.28 19.60
N THR A 59 -7.78 -12.45 18.98
CA THR A 59 -7.12 -12.81 17.72
C THR A 59 -7.47 -11.83 16.59
N VAL A 60 -8.77 -11.51 16.44
CA VAL A 60 -9.22 -10.55 15.41
C VAL A 60 -8.66 -9.15 15.68
N LEU A 61 -8.56 -8.74 16.95
CA LEU A 61 -7.94 -7.47 17.33
C LEU A 61 -6.45 -7.44 16.98
N HIS A 62 -5.72 -8.53 17.20
CA HIS A 62 -4.31 -8.63 16.83
C HIS A 62 -4.09 -8.50 15.33
N VAL A 63 -4.92 -9.17 14.52
CA VAL A 63 -4.86 -9.05 13.05
C VAL A 63 -5.17 -7.61 12.63
N HIS A 64 -6.20 -6.98 13.20
CA HIS A 64 -6.53 -5.58 12.92
C HIS A 64 -5.34 -4.65 13.23
N LYS A 65 -4.73 -4.78 14.43
CA LYS A 65 -3.56 -3.97 14.83
C LYS A 65 -2.36 -4.18 13.90
N PHE A 66 -2.08 -5.43 13.52
CA PHE A 66 -1.02 -5.74 12.56
C PHE A 66 -1.28 -5.04 11.22
N LEU A 67 -2.51 -5.17 10.69
CA LEU A 67 -2.88 -4.56 9.41
C LEU A 67 -2.84 -3.02 9.48
N THR A 68 -3.20 -2.39 10.61
CA THR A 68 -3.08 -0.93 10.75
C THR A 68 -1.64 -0.45 10.72
N VAL A 69 -0.71 -1.16 11.38
CA VAL A 69 0.73 -0.82 11.33
C VAL A 69 1.30 -1.08 9.93
N PHE A 70 0.83 -2.13 9.26
CA PHE A 70 1.18 -2.41 7.87
C PHE A 70 0.75 -1.27 6.94
N ILE A 71 -0.49 -0.78 7.08
CA ILE A 71 -0.99 0.34 6.26
C ILE A 71 -0.25 1.65 6.56
N GLU A 72 0.07 1.92 7.82
CA GLU A 72 0.88 3.08 8.18
C GLU A 72 2.23 3.05 7.46
N THR A 73 2.93 1.91 7.52
CA THR A 73 4.20 1.72 6.82
C THR A 73 4.04 1.84 5.30
N TYR A 74 2.98 1.23 4.75
CA TYR A 74 2.63 1.31 3.34
C TYR A 74 2.39 2.75 2.90
N PHE A 75 1.66 3.54 3.69
CA PHE A 75 1.34 4.94 3.39
C PHE A 75 2.62 5.77 3.26
N TRP A 76 3.56 5.62 4.20
CA TRP A 76 4.86 6.30 4.13
C TRP A 76 5.67 5.88 2.91
N ALA A 77 5.79 4.56 2.65
CA ALA A 77 6.57 4.06 1.52
C ALA A 77 5.97 4.46 0.17
N HIS A 78 4.66 4.26 -0.01
CA HIS A 78 3.95 4.60 -1.23
C HIS A 78 3.92 6.11 -1.46
N GLY A 79 3.66 6.89 -0.41
CA GLY A 79 3.69 8.36 -0.47
C GLY A 79 5.06 8.89 -0.85
N ALA A 80 6.14 8.36 -0.26
CA ALA A 80 7.50 8.73 -0.63
C ALA A 80 7.82 8.40 -2.09
N MET A 81 7.38 7.23 -2.59
CA MET A 81 7.53 6.88 -4.01
C MET A 81 6.76 7.84 -4.92
N GLY A 82 5.52 8.21 -4.56
CA GLY A 82 4.75 9.21 -5.30
C GLY A 82 5.48 10.55 -5.40
N LEU A 83 6.04 11.04 -4.30
CA LEU A 83 6.85 12.27 -4.29
C LEU A 83 8.11 12.13 -5.15
N LEU A 84 8.78 10.98 -5.10
CA LEU A 84 9.96 10.69 -5.91
C LEU A 84 9.64 10.70 -7.41
N HIS A 85 8.50 10.11 -7.83
CA HIS A 85 8.02 10.19 -9.21
C HIS A 85 7.79 11.65 -9.64
N ILE A 86 7.10 12.46 -8.82
CA ILE A 86 6.86 13.88 -9.12
C ILE A 86 8.20 14.63 -9.27
N PHE A 87 9.13 14.42 -8.36
CA PHE A 87 10.45 15.05 -8.38
C PHE A 87 11.23 14.71 -9.67
N LEU A 88 11.25 13.44 -10.07
CA LEU A 88 11.95 13.01 -11.30
C LEU A 88 11.30 13.57 -12.55
N THR A 89 9.97 13.62 -12.61
CA THR A 89 9.23 14.24 -13.72
C THR A 89 9.59 15.72 -13.85
N VAL A 90 9.52 16.48 -12.75
CA VAL A 90 9.89 17.91 -12.75
C VAL A 90 11.35 18.12 -13.15
N ARG A 91 12.27 17.30 -12.65
CA ARG A 91 13.69 17.35 -13.02
C ARG A 91 13.93 17.06 -14.50
N SER A 92 13.20 16.10 -15.07
CA SER A 92 13.28 15.74 -16.49
C SER A 92 12.80 16.88 -17.39
N GLN A 93 11.65 17.48 -17.07
CA GLN A 93 11.08 18.62 -17.80
C GLN A 93 12.01 19.85 -17.77
N ARG A 94 12.69 20.11 -16.63
CA ARG A 94 13.68 21.20 -16.55
C ARG A 94 14.93 20.97 -17.41
N LYS A 95 15.33 19.71 -17.64
CA LYS A 95 16.50 19.38 -18.46
C LYS A 95 16.22 19.41 -19.96
N ASN A 96 14.97 19.15 -20.35
CA ASN A 96 14.52 19.20 -21.74
C ASN A 96 13.34 20.19 -21.84
N PRO A 97 13.59 21.51 -21.77
CA PRO A 97 12.52 22.47 -21.99
C PRO A 97 11.99 22.23 -23.41
N VAL A 98 10.70 21.91 -23.52
CA VAL A 98 10.04 21.85 -24.83
C VAL A 98 10.11 23.28 -25.39
N THR A 99 10.99 23.50 -26.36
CA THR A 99 10.99 24.72 -27.16
C THR A 99 9.74 24.69 -28.03
N GLU A 100 8.76 25.48 -27.64
CA GLU A 100 7.61 25.86 -28.47
C GLU A 100 8.05 26.68 -29.69
#